data_AF-A0A453DDN5-F1
#
_entry.id   AF-A0A453DDN5-F1
#
_cell.length_a   1.000
_cell.length_b   1.000
_cell.length_c   1.000
_cell.angle_alpha   90.00
_cell.angle_beta   90.00
_cell.angle_gamma   90.00
#
_symmetry.space_group_name_H-M   'P 1'
#
loop_
_entity.id
_entity.type
_entity.pdbx_description
1 polymer ?
#
loop_
_entity_poly.entity_id
_entity_poly.type
_entity_poly.pdbx_seq_one_letter_code
_entity_poly.pdbx_strand_id
1 'polypeptide(L)'
;MEPSYSCQEITELVRGHIETAWKEDIVDTESYRRFNCARGEWTLAKTGYFRRVGWIIQRPFDESIILWHLATDICLEYKAMSPGDMECARRCKVISNYMMHLLVANPEMLMPGSRKSVFTTIYAELDAYLDGDKTPTPQDQSGFTQEVIEKCKSGYIPDCFVRDAWLLVQSLLDHSDDDTKIWEVIQGVWVEMICFSAGRCRGYLHAEALGTGVEYLSYVWVLLAFSGMDTFTENLQGRGGQSFDGLESCSLERMPENLQMGKGQSVGSDKFYGSLEHKEAFSERLPRRECQSADNDEPFQLERKRRRTRSF
;
A
#
# COMPACT_ATOMS: atom_id res chain seq x y z
N MET A 1 -20.68 8.64 13.29
CA MET A 1 -19.40 8.82 12.56
C MET A 1 -19.66 8.19 11.21
N GLU A 2 -19.91 9.01 10.18
CA GLU A 2 -20.11 8.50 8.82
C GLU A 2 -18.83 7.76 8.39
N PRO A 3 -18.91 6.56 7.82
CA PRO A 3 -17.73 5.90 7.25
C PRO A 3 -17.16 6.82 6.17
N SER A 4 -15.87 7.09 6.21
CA SER A 4 -15.19 7.70 5.07
C SER A 4 -15.35 6.76 3.88
N TYR A 5 -16.18 7.14 2.90
CA TYR A 5 -16.42 6.36 1.67
C TYR A 5 -15.09 5.88 1.04
N SER A 6 -14.03 6.68 1.15
CA SER A 6 -12.71 6.32 0.63
C SER A 6 -12.04 5.16 1.37
N CYS A 7 -12.23 4.99 2.68
CA CYS A 7 -11.63 3.88 3.44
C CYS A 7 -12.29 2.55 3.08
N GLN A 8 -13.60 2.55 2.82
CA GLN A 8 -14.31 1.36 2.38
C GLN A 8 -13.80 0.89 1.02
N GLU A 9 -13.68 1.79 0.03
CA GLU A 9 -13.20 1.42 -1.30
C GLU A 9 -11.77 0.88 -1.28
N ILE A 10 -10.86 1.51 -0.53
CA ILE A 10 -9.48 1.01 -0.40
C ILE A 10 -9.46 -0.35 0.30
N THR A 11 -10.35 -0.58 1.28
CA THR A 11 -10.50 -1.89 1.92
C THR A 11 -10.94 -2.95 0.91
N GLU A 12 -11.87 -2.62 0.02
CA GLU A 12 -12.33 -3.54 -1.03
C GLU A 12 -11.21 -3.88 -2.03
N LEU A 13 -10.35 -2.92 -2.36
CA LEU A 13 -9.15 -3.15 -3.17
C LEU A 13 -8.16 -4.09 -2.48
N VAL A 14 -7.87 -3.86 -1.19
CA VAL A 14 -6.98 -4.73 -0.40
C VAL A 14 -7.54 -6.15 -0.34
N ARG A 15 -8.84 -6.29 -0.06
CA ARG A 15 -9.51 -7.60 -0.03
C ARG A 15 -9.41 -8.30 -1.39
N GLY A 16 -9.70 -7.59 -2.48
CA GLY A 16 -9.59 -8.14 -3.84
C GLY A 16 -8.18 -8.60 -4.17
N HIS A 17 -7.17 -7.80 -3.81
CA HIS A 17 -5.76 -8.15 -3.98
C HIS A 17 -5.38 -9.45 -3.26
N ILE A 18 -5.80 -9.62 -2.00
CA ILE A 18 -5.55 -10.84 -1.21
C ILE A 18 -6.32 -12.04 -1.77
N GLU A 19 -7.59 -11.87 -2.14
CA GLU A 19 -8.42 -12.93 -2.70
C GLU A 19 -7.87 -13.48 -4.02
N THR A 20 -7.48 -12.58 -4.93
CA THR A 20 -6.83 -12.96 -6.19
C THR A 20 -5.53 -13.70 -5.92
N ALA A 21 -4.74 -13.22 -4.95
CA ALA A 21 -3.48 -13.87 -4.61
C ALA A 21 -3.67 -15.31 -4.14
N TRP A 22 -4.63 -15.57 -3.25
CA TRP A 22 -4.92 -16.91 -2.78
C TRP A 22 -5.43 -17.86 -3.88
N LYS A 23 -6.20 -17.33 -4.83
CA LYS A 23 -6.80 -18.10 -5.92
C LYS A 23 -5.80 -18.44 -7.01
N GLU A 24 -4.95 -17.49 -7.39
CA GLU A 24 -4.20 -17.54 -8.64
C GLU A 24 -2.68 -17.57 -8.45
N ASP A 25 -2.18 -16.98 -7.35
CA ASP A 25 -0.77 -16.60 -7.24
C ASP A 25 -0.01 -17.39 -6.18
N ILE A 26 -0.66 -17.70 -5.06
CA ILE A 26 -0.06 -18.37 -3.90
C ILE A 26 -0.28 -19.89 -4.01
N VAL A 27 0.79 -20.56 -4.44
CA VAL A 27 0.80 -22.01 -4.71
C VAL A 27 1.69 -22.80 -3.76
N ASP A 28 2.65 -22.14 -3.11
CA ASP A 28 3.63 -22.74 -2.20
C ASP A 28 4.12 -21.73 -1.15
N THR A 29 5.02 -22.17 -0.27
CA THR A 29 5.59 -21.32 0.78
C THR A 29 6.40 -20.14 0.23
N GLU A 30 7.04 -20.30 -0.93
CA GLU A 30 7.91 -19.28 -1.50
C GLU A 30 7.10 -18.15 -2.14
N SER A 31 6.10 -18.50 -2.95
CA SER A 31 5.12 -17.55 -3.49
C SER A 31 4.35 -16.83 -2.39
N TYR A 32 3.98 -17.52 -1.31
CA TYR A 32 3.38 -16.90 -0.12
C TYR A 32 4.29 -15.84 0.51
N ARG A 33 5.57 -16.18 0.77
CA ARG A 33 6.53 -15.22 1.34
C ARG A 33 6.77 -14.03 0.42
N ARG A 34 6.94 -14.29 -0.87
CA ARG A 34 7.17 -13.26 -1.89
C ARG A 34 6.01 -12.29 -1.96
N PHE A 35 4.77 -12.79 -1.91
CA PHE A 35 3.58 -11.95 -1.89
C PHE A 35 3.53 -11.07 -0.62
N ASN A 36 3.76 -11.64 0.57
CA ASN A 36 3.81 -10.88 1.82
C ASN A 36 5.03 -9.92 1.94
N CYS A 37 6.03 -10.09 1.07
CA CYS A 37 7.17 -9.19 0.95
C CYS A 37 7.02 -8.15 -0.15
N ALA A 38 6.04 -8.27 -1.02
CA ALA A 38 5.90 -7.39 -2.16
C ALA A 38 5.40 -6.01 -1.72
N ARG A 39 6.01 -4.97 -2.27
CA ARG A 39 5.70 -3.56 -2.09
C ARG A 39 5.46 -2.89 -3.46
N GLY A 40 5.01 -3.69 -4.43
CA GLY A 40 4.70 -3.33 -5.81
C GLY A 40 5.36 -4.28 -6.83
N GLU A 41 6.29 -5.15 -6.42
CA GLU A 41 6.92 -6.13 -7.32
C GLU A 41 5.89 -7.00 -8.03
N TRP A 42 4.79 -7.35 -7.34
CA TRP A 42 3.76 -8.22 -7.88
C TRP A 42 2.97 -7.54 -9.01
N THR A 43 2.48 -6.33 -8.75
CA THR A 43 1.77 -5.50 -9.72
C THR A 43 2.65 -5.21 -10.91
N LEU A 44 3.90 -4.79 -10.69
CA LEU A 44 4.82 -4.50 -11.78
C LEU A 44 5.14 -5.73 -12.63
N ALA A 45 5.22 -6.92 -12.03
CA ALA A 45 5.42 -8.17 -12.78
C ALA A 45 4.19 -8.52 -13.63
N LYS A 46 2.99 -8.47 -13.04
CA LYS A 46 1.72 -8.78 -13.72
C LYS A 46 1.40 -7.83 -14.87
N THR A 47 1.71 -6.55 -14.70
CA THR A 47 1.44 -5.49 -15.68
C THR A 47 2.57 -5.30 -16.69
N GLY A 48 3.68 -6.04 -16.56
CA GLY A 48 4.82 -5.95 -17.47
C GLY A 48 5.75 -4.74 -17.23
N TYR A 49 5.52 -3.92 -16.20
CA TYR A 49 6.33 -2.73 -15.89
C TYR A 49 7.60 -3.01 -15.08
N PHE A 50 7.80 -4.22 -14.55
CA PHE A 50 8.93 -4.55 -13.65
C PHE A 50 10.30 -4.20 -14.23
N ARG A 51 10.55 -4.48 -15.52
CA ARG A 51 11.85 -4.16 -16.15
C ARG A 51 12.12 -2.66 -16.26
N ARG A 52 11.09 -1.82 -16.29
CA ARG A 52 11.19 -0.37 -16.51
C ARG A 52 11.23 0.42 -15.21
N VAL A 53 10.37 0.06 -14.26
CA VAL A 53 10.17 0.82 -13.02
C VAL A 53 10.49 0.02 -11.75
N GLY A 54 10.92 -1.24 -11.87
CA GLY A 54 11.29 -2.08 -10.72
C GLY A 54 12.47 -1.53 -9.90
N TRP A 55 13.31 -0.67 -10.49
CA TRP A 55 14.41 -0.02 -9.77
C TRP A 55 13.92 0.92 -8.64
N ILE A 56 12.73 1.52 -8.75
CA ILE A 56 12.15 2.34 -7.66
C ILE A 56 11.82 1.48 -6.46
N ILE A 57 11.34 0.26 -6.72
CA ILE A 57 10.97 -0.70 -5.70
C ILE A 57 12.20 -1.35 -5.06
N GLN A 58 13.41 -1.18 -5.61
CA GLN A 58 14.65 -1.64 -4.98
C GLN A 58 15.22 -0.64 -3.99
N ARG A 59 14.72 0.60 -3.96
CA ARG A 59 15.14 1.64 -3.01
C ARG A 59 14.66 1.37 -1.57
N PRO A 60 15.21 2.06 -0.57
CA PRO A 60 14.63 2.08 0.76
C PRO A 60 13.12 2.41 0.71
N PHE A 61 12.32 1.79 1.58
CA PHE A 61 10.87 1.85 1.45
C PHE A 61 10.29 3.26 1.58
N ASP A 62 10.86 4.06 2.49
CA ASP A 62 10.55 5.47 2.66
C ASP A 62 10.86 6.30 1.40
N GLU A 63 12.00 6.04 0.76
CA GLU A 63 12.33 6.63 -0.54
C GLU A 63 11.33 6.23 -1.63
N SER A 64 10.96 4.95 -1.72
CA SER A 64 9.96 4.47 -2.68
C SER A 64 8.62 5.17 -2.48
N ILE A 65 8.16 5.36 -1.24
CA ILE A 65 6.91 6.09 -0.94
C ILE A 65 6.97 7.51 -1.51
N ILE A 66 8.08 8.23 -1.29
CA ILE A 66 8.24 9.61 -1.78
C ILE A 66 8.23 9.65 -3.32
N LEU A 67 8.95 8.74 -3.98
CA LEU A 67 9.00 8.67 -5.45
C LEU A 67 7.64 8.36 -6.07
N TRP A 68 6.93 7.36 -5.55
CA TRP A 68 5.59 7.01 -6.04
C TRP A 68 4.57 8.11 -5.73
N HIS A 69 4.71 8.82 -4.60
CA HIS A 69 3.87 9.97 -4.28
C HIS A 69 4.05 11.10 -5.30
N LEU A 70 5.30 11.49 -5.56
CA LEU A 70 5.61 12.51 -6.56
C LEU A 70 5.15 12.10 -7.97
N ALA A 71 5.39 10.84 -8.36
CA ALA A 71 4.92 10.32 -9.64
C ALA A 71 3.39 10.31 -9.76
N THR A 72 2.67 10.00 -8.68
CA THR A 72 1.20 10.07 -8.63
C THR A 72 0.73 11.50 -8.92
N ASP A 73 1.36 12.50 -8.31
CA ASP A 73 0.99 13.91 -8.48
C ASP A 73 1.30 14.42 -9.89
N ILE A 74 2.48 14.07 -10.42
CA ILE A 74 2.83 14.42 -11.81
C ILE A 74 1.86 13.76 -12.79
N CYS A 75 1.47 12.50 -12.59
CA CYS A 75 0.50 11.82 -13.44
C CYS A 75 -0.89 12.47 -13.43
N LEU A 76 -1.35 12.99 -12.28
CA LEU A 76 -2.62 13.71 -12.16
C LEU A 76 -2.64 15.00 -13.00
N GLU A 77 -1.53 15.74 -13.02
CA GLU A 77 -1.40 16.99 -13.77
C GLU A 77 -1.15 16.75 -15.27
N TYR A 78 -0.43 15.69 -15.63
CA TYR A 78 0.03 15.46 -17.01
C TYR A 78 -1.01 14.77 -17.90
N LYS A 79 -1.96 14.00 -17.33
CA LYS A 79 -2.86 13.13 -18.10
C LYS A 79 -4.32 13.58 -18.03
N ALA A 80 -4.93 13.80 -19.20
CA ALA A 80 -6.39 13.88 -19.30
C ALA A 80 -7.01 12.53 -18.95
N MET A 81 -7.89 12.50 -17.95
CA MET A 81 -8.45 11.26 -17.38
C MET A 81 -9.83 10.95 -17.95
N SER A 82 -10.08 9.67 -18.27
CA SER A 82 -11.45 9.16 -18.45
C SER A 82 -12.19 9.09 -17.10
N PRO A 83 -13.54 8.98 -17.07
CA PRO A 83 -14.27 8.84 -15.81
C PRO A 83 -13.85 7.62 -14.98
N GLY A 84 -13.51 6.49 -15.62
CA GLY A 84 -13.01 5.31 -14.92
C GLY A 84 -11.59 5.50 -14.37
N ASP A 85 -10.75 6.26 -15.07
CA ASP A 85 -9.44 6.65 -14.58
C ASP A 85 -9.54 7.60 -13.39
N MET A 86 -10.55 8.47 -13.37
CA MET A 86 -10.74 9.46 -12.31
C MET A 86 -10.95 8.81 -10.94
N GLU A 87 -11.74 7.74 -10.84
CA GLU A 87 -11.91 7.03 -9.57
C GLU A 87 -10.65 6.30 -9.12
N CYS A 88 -9.95 5.65 -10.05
CA CYS A 88 -8.69 4.98 -9.76
C CYS A 88 -7.62 5.98 -9.29
N ALA A 89 -7.49 7.11 -10.01
CA ALA A 89 -6.59 8.20 -9.69
C ALA A 89 -6.92 8.85 -8.33
N ARG A 90 -8.21 9.05 -8.03
CA ARG A 90 -8.66 9.55 -6.72
C ARG A 90 -8.22 8.61 -5.60
N ARG A 91 -8.44 7.30 -5.74
CA ARG A 91 -7.99 6.31 -4.74
C ARG A 91 -6.47 6.32 -4.60
N CYS A 92 -5.73 6.37 -5.71
CA CYS A 92 -4.27 6.49 -5.70
C CYS A 92 -3.82 7.73 -4.92
N LYS A 93 -4.46 8.88 -5.12
CA LYS A 93 -4.13 10.12 -4.39
C LYS A 93 -4.45 10.02 -2.89
N VAL A 94 -5.56 9.38 -2.53
CA VAL A 94 -5.89 9.17 -1.11
C VAL A 94 -4.85 8.25 -0.45
N ILE A 95 -4.51 7.13 -1.09
CA ILE A 95 -3.50 6.20 -0.57
C ILE A 95 -2.13 6.88 -0.49
N SER A 96 -1.71 7.59 -1.54
CA SER A 96 -0.40 8.24 -1.56
C SER A 96 -0.29 9.32 -0.49
N ASN A 97 -1.33 10.13 -0.29
CA ASN A 97 -1.38 11.13 0.79
C ASN A 97 -1.33 10.46 2.18
N TYR A 98 -2.02 9.34 2.34
CA TYR A 98 -2.03 8.58 3.59
C TYR A 98 -0.66 7.98 3.90
N MET A 99 0.00 7.36 2.92
CA MET A 99 1.34 6.79 3.09
C MET A 99 2.39 7.87 3.40
N MET A 100 2.30 9.04 2.74
CA MET A 100 3.14 10.19 3.08
C MET A 100 2.83 10.74 4.48
N HIS A 101 1.55 10.78 4.87
CA HIS A 101 1.16 11.18 6.23
C HIS A 101 1.80 10.26 7.27
N LEU A 102 1.75 8.93 7.08
CA LEU A 102 2.44 7.99 7.95
C LEU A 102 3.94 8.27 8.00
N LEU A 103 4.60 8.50 6.86
CA LEU A 103 6.04 8.80 6.82
C LEU A 103 6.42 10.05 7.64
N VAL A 104 5.58 11.07 7.63
CA VAL A 104 5.86 12.37 8.25
C VAL A 104 5.40 12.46 9.71
N ALA A 105 4.26 11.86 10.04
CA ALA A 105 3.59 11.99 11.33
C ALA A 105 3.78 10.75 12.22
N ASN A 106 3.85 9.56 11.64
CA ASN A 106 3.93 8.29 12.38
C ASN A 106 4.79 7.23 11.67
N PRO A 107 6.10 7.50 11.44
CA PRO A 107 6.96 6.62 10.65
C PRO A 107 7.14 5.23 11.27
N GLU A 108 7.00 5.10 12.59
CA GLU A 108 7.11 3.80 13.28
C GLU A 108 6.02 2.80 12.83
N MET A 109 4.89 3.31 12.35
CA MET A 109 3.82 2.49 11.78
C MET A 109 4.03 2.08 10.32
N LEU A 110 5.00 2.64 9.60
CA LEU A 110 5.31 2.18 8.23
C LEU A 110 6.06 0.85 8.26
N MET A 111 7.20 0.83 8.93
CA MET A 111 8.00 -0.37 9.18
C MET A 111 9.08 -0.07 10.24
N PRO A 112 9.62 -1.11 10.91
CA PRO A 112 10.74 -0.93 11.82
C PRO A 112 11.91 -0.22 11.15
N GLY A 113 12.38 0.87 11.75
CA GLY A 113 13.53 1.61 11.25
C GLY A 113 13.22 2.76 10.29
N SER A 114 11.96 2.95 9.88
CA SER A 114 11.54 4.14 9.12
C SER A 114 11.79 5.43 9.89
N ARG A 115 12.27 6.48 9.20
CA ARG A 115 12.66 7.75 9.83
C ARG A 115 12.11 8.94 9.06
N LYS A 116 11.48 9.87 9.79
CA LYS A 116 11.07 11.18 9.26
C LYS A 116 12.23 12.00 8.68
N SER A 117 13.47 11.75 9.12
CA SER A 117 14.64 12.45 8.62
C SER A 117 14.86 12.24 7.12
N VAL A 118 14.50 11.08 6.57
CA VAL A 118 14.63 10.80 5.12
C VAL A 118 13.75 11.76 4.32
N PHE A 119 12.48 11.89 4.71
CA PHE A 119 11.59 12.90 4.13
C PHE A 119 12.15 14.32 4.29
N THR A 120 12.68 14.66 5.48
CA THR A 120 13.18 16.02 5.76
C THR A 120 14.38 16.37 4.88
N THR A 121 15.31 15.43 4.69
CA THR A 121 16.47 15.61 3.80
C THR A 121 16.05 15.79 2.36
N ILE A 122 15.20 14.90 1.84
CA ILE A 122 14.72 14.97 0.46
C ILE A 122 13.93 16.25 0.23
N TYR A 123 13.06 16.64 1.18
CA TYR A 123 12.29 17.87 1.06
C TYR A 123 13.18 19.12 1.08
N ALA A 124 14.25 19.15 1.88
CA ALA A 124 15.21 20.25 1.86
C ALA A 124 15.96 20.35 0.52
N GLU A 125 16.30 19.22 -0.10
CA GLU A 125 16.87 19.18 -1.46
C GLU A 125 15.88 19.70 -2.51
N LEU A 126 14.60 19.34 -2.37
CA LEU A 126 13.52 19.84 -3.24
C LEU A 126 13.29 21.34 -3.06
N ASP A 127 13.26 21.83 -1.83
CA ASP A 127 13.05 23.25 -1.51
C ASP A 127 14.21 24.12 -2.03
N ALA A 128 15.46 23.66 -1.83
CA ALA A 128 16.64 24.33 -2.38
C ALA A 128 16.63 24.41 -3.91
N TYR A 129 15.97 23.46 -4.58
CA TYR A 129 15.84 23.43 -6.04
C TYR A 129 14.79 24.41 -6.59
N LEU A 130 13.78 24.77 -5.79
CA LEU A 130 12.66 25.62 -6.22
C LEU A 130 12.94 27.12 -6.12
N ASP A 131 14.16 27.52 -5.78
CA ASP A 131 14.52 28.92 -5.46
C ASP A 131 13.68 29.42 -4.27
N GLY A 132 14.23 29.24 -3.05
CA GLY A 132 13.55 29.33 -1.75
C GLY A 132 12.97 30.70 -1.32
N ASP A 133 12.46 31.51 -2.24
CA ASP A 133 11.79 32.79 -1.94
C ASP A 133 10.25 32.69 -1.98
N LYS A 134 9.71 31.51 -2.29
CA LYS A 134 8.28 31.21 -2.18
C LYS A 134 8.08 30.10 -1.17
N THR A 135 7.80 30.45 0.08
CA THR A 135 7.28 29.49 1.06
C THR A 135 6.01 28.86 0.49
N PRO A 136 5.96 27.55 0.21
CA PRO A 136 4.77 26.93 -0.34
C PRO A 136 3.67 26.95 0.72
N THR A 137 2.63 27.74 0.50
CA THR A 137 1.40 27.59 1.28
C THR A 137 0.74 26.25 0.93
N PRO A 138 0.06 25.56 1.87
CA PRO A 138 -0.59 24.26 1.61
C PRO A 138 -1.58 24.23 0.43
N GLN A 139 -2.03 25.40 -0.05
CA GLN A 139 -2.91 25.56 -1.22
C GLN A 139 -2.17 25.58 -2.57
N ASP A 140 -0.83 25.61 -2.59
CA ASP A 140 -0.01 25.81 -3.82
C ASP A 140 0.65 24.52 -4.34
N GLN A 141 0.15 23.34 -3.90
CA GLN A 141 0.68 22.03 -4.32
C GLN A 141 0.56 21.80 -5.83
N SER A 142 -0.48 22.35 -6.48
CA SER A 142 -0.63 22.29 -7.94
C SER A 142 0.42 23.15 -8.66
N GLY A 143 0.82 24.28 -8.07
CA GLY A 143 1.88 25.15 -8.60
C GLY A 143 3.25 24.46 -8.56
N PHE A 144 3.56 23.77 -7.47
CA PHE A 144 4.79 22.98 -7.32
C PHE A 144 4.92 21.90 -8.40
N THR A 145 3.89 21.06 -8.56
CA THR A 145 3.93 19.97 -9.55
C THR A 145 4.03 20.52 -10.97
N GLN A 146 3.34 21.62 -11.29
CA GLN A 146 3.45 22.28 -12.60
C GLN A 146 4.84 22.87 -12.85
N GLU A 147 5.45 23.52 -11.86
CA GLU A 147 6.81 24.06 -11.98
C GLU A 147 7.84 22.95 -12.21
N VAL A 148 7.72 21.84 -11.47
CA VAL A 148 8.53 20.64 -11.66
C VAL A 148 8.38 20.10 -13.07
N ILE A 149 7.15 19.97 -13.57
CA ILE A 149 6.87 19.47 -14.93
C ILE A 149 7.51 20.37 -15.99
N GLU A 150 7.35 21.69 -15.89
CA GLU A 150 7.90 22.64 -16.87
C GLU A 150 9.43 22.65 -16.86
N LYS A 151 10.05 22.60 -15.67
CA LYS A 151 11.51 22.47 -15.53
C LYS A 151 12.00 21.15 -16.17
N CYS A 152 11.33 20.01 -15.92
CA CYS A 152 11.68 18.74 -16.55
C CYS A 152 11.53 18.73 -18.07
N LYS A 153 10.46 19.35 -18.63
CA LYS A 153 10.26 19.48 -20.08
C LYS A 153 11.32 20.34 -20.77
N SER A 154 11.90 21.32 -20.06
CA SER A 154 12.91 22.23 -20.60
C SER A 154 14.27 21.57 -20.89
N GLY A 155 14.44 20.28 -20.53
CA GLY A 155 15.70 19.54 -20.70
C GLY A 155 16.74 19.84 -19.61
N TYR A 156 16.45 20.74 -18.68
CA TYR A 156 17.24 20.94 -17.47
C TYR A 156 16.82 19.92 -16.41
N ILE A 157 17.52 18.79 -16.37
CA ILE A 157 17.23 17.70 -15.45
C ILE A 157 18.17 17.82 -14.24
N PRO A 158 17.67 18.11 -13.04
CA PRO A 158 18.52 18.22 -11.86
C PRO A 158 18.95 16.82 -11.39
N ASP A 159 20.12 16.72 -10.76
CA ASP A 159 20.44 15.54 -9.93
C ASP A 159 19.59 15.61 -8.65
N CYS A 160 18.46 14.90 -8.61
CA CYS A 160 17.62 14.77 -7.41
C CYS A 160 16.48 13.74 -7.59
N PHE A 161 15.74 13.49 -6.51
CA PHE A 161 14.49 12.71 -6.47
C PHE A 161 13.44 13.10 -7.53
N VAL A 162 13.41 14.36 -7.96
CA VAL A 162 12.48 14.84 -9.00
C VAL A 162 12.75 14.18 -10.33
N ARG A 163 14.03 14.04 -10.71
CA ARG A 163 14.40 13.34 -11.94
C ARG A 163 13.93 11.90 -11.90
N ASP A 164 14.14 11.23 -10.77
CA ASP A 164 13.78 9.83 -10.61
C ASP A 164 12.25 9.64 -10.70
N ALA A 165 11.48 10.52 -10.07
CA ALA A 165 10.02 10.54 -10.21
C ALA A 165 9.56 10.87 -11.64
N TRP A 166 10.25 11.78 -12.32
CA TRP A 166 9.95 12.10 -13.73
C TRP A 166 10.24 10.91 -14.66
N LEU A 167 11.39 10.24 -14.48
CA LEU A 167 11.75 9.04 -15.24
C LEU A 167 10.77 7.88 -14.97
N LEU A 168 10.28 7.76 -13.74
CA LEU A 168 9.18 6.85 -13.39
C LEU A 168 7.94 7.16 -14.23
N VAL A 169 7.48 8.41 -14.24
CA VAL A 169 6.29 8.83 -14.99
C VAL A 169 6.45 8.62 -16.49
N GLN A 170 7.60 9.00 -17.08
CA GLN A 170 7.89 8.74 -18.50
C GLN A 170 7.84 7.25 -18.80
N SER A 171 8.45 6.42 -17.94
CA SER A 171 8.43 4.96 -18.11
C SER A 171 7.02 4.36 -18.02
N LEU A 172 6.11 4.98 -17.26
CA LEU A 172 4.69 4.60 -17.18
C LEU A 172 3.91 5.04 -18.42
N LEU A 173 4.21 6.23 -18.97
CA LEU A 173 3.50 6.80 -20.12
C LEU A 173 3.97 6.23 -21.46
N ASP A 174 5.27 5.98 -21.63
CA ASP A 174 5.88 5.50 -22.89
C ASP A 174 5.47 4.06 -23.29
N HIS A 175 4.72 3.36 -22.43
CA HIS A 175 4.29 1.98 -22.66
C HIS A 175 2.77 1.80 -22.72
N SER A 176 2.00 2.89 -22.79
CA SER A 176 0.53 2.82 -22.89
C SER A 176 0.01 2.54 -24.30
N ASP A 177 0.69 1.70 -25.08
CA ASP A 177 0.16 1.14 -26.34
C ASP A 177 -0.91 0.05 -26.06
N ASP A 178 -0.95 -0.46 -24.83
CA ASP A 178 -1.98 -1.34 -24.30
C ASP A 178 -2.89 -0.52 -23.37
N ASP A 179 -4.21 -0.72 -23.45
CA ASP A 179 -5.26 -0.02 -22.70
C ASP A 179 -5.18 -0.26 -21.17
N THR A 180 -4.09 -0.86 -20.67
CA THR A 180 -3.79 -0.92 -19.24
C THR A 180 -3.68 0.49 -18.71
N LYS A 181 -4.71 0.90 -17.97
CA LYS A 181 -4.79 2.23 -17.38
C LYS A 181 -3.60 2.36 -16.43
N ILE A 182 -2.67 3.28 -16.70
CA ILE A 182 -1.54 3.62 -15.83
C ILE A 182 -1.96 3.68 -14.34
N TRP A 183 -3.18 4.15 -14.10
CA TRP A 183 -3.78 4.19 -12.78
C TRP A 183 -3.97 2.82 -12.13
N GLU A 184 -4.26 1.75 -12.87
CA GLU A 184 -4.28 0.37 -12.35
C GLU A 184 -2.90 -0.07 -11.84
N VAL A 185 -1.83 0.30 -12.56
CA VAL A 185 -0.45 0.03 -12.13
C VAL A 185 -0.14 0.80 -10.84
N ILE A 186 -0.40 2.11 -10.83
CA ILE A 186 -0.18 2.96 -9.66
C ILE A 186 -1.02 2.47 -8.46
N GLN A 187 -2.29 2.12 -8.69
CA GLN A 187 -3.20 1.62 -7.65
C GLN A 187 -2.70 0.29 -7.09
N GLY A 188 -2.29 -0.65 -7.93
CA GLY A 188 -1.78 -1.95 -7.49
C GLY A 188 -0.52 -1.81 -6.63
N VAL A 189 0.42 -0.96 -7.05
CA VAL A 189 1.62 -0.66 -6.24
C VAL A 189 1.25 -0.06 -4.89
N TRP A 190 0.34 0.91 -4.86
CA TRP A 190 -0.11 1.52 -3.61
C TRP A 190 -0.82 0.53 -2.67
N VAL A 191 -1.64 -0.37 -3.21
CA VAL A 191 -2.30 -1.44 -2.44
C VAL A 191 -1.25 -2.38 -1.84
N GLU A 192 -0.25 -2.81 -2.62
CA GLU A 192 0.86 -3.62 -2.10
C GLU A 192 1.64 -2.90 -1.01
N MET A 193 1.96 -1.61 -1.17
CA MET A 193 2.69 -0.84 -0.16
C MET A 193 1.91 -0.70 1.15
N ILE A 194 0.59 -0.53 1.10
CA ILE A 194 -0.26 -0.55 2.29
C ILE A 194 -0.21 -1.92 2.96
N CYS A 195 -0.40 -3.01 2.21
CA CYS A 195 -0.35 -4.38 2.72
C CYS A 195 1.00 -4.69 3.35
N PHE A 196 2.09 -4.33 2.67
CA PHE A 196 3.45 -4.44 3.16
C PHE A 196 3.61 -3.70 4.50
N SER A 197 3.20 -2.43 4.58
CA SER A 197 3.35 -1.65 5.80
C SER A 197 2.54 -2.24 6.96
N ALA A 198 1.30 -2.66 6.71
CA ALA A 198 0.47 -3.30 7.71
C ALA A 198 1.04 -4.66 8.19
N GLY A 199 1.64 -5.44 7.29
CA GLY A 199 2.32 -6.68 7.64
C GLY A 199 3.64 -6.47 8.38
N ARG A 200 4.31 -5.33 8.20
CA ARG A 200 5.64 -5.04 8.80
C ARG A 200 5.61 -4.18 10.05
N CYS A 201 4.56 -3.39 10.24
CA CYS A 201 4.38 -2.61 11.44
C CYS A 201 4.33 -3.53 12.68
N ARG A 202 4.92 -3.06 13.78
CA ARG A 202 5.00 -3.84 15.01
C ARG A 202 3.59 -4.06 15.58
N GLY A 203 3.22 -5.32 15.84
CA GLY A 203 1.86 -5.65 16.28
C GLY A 203 1.37 -4.88 17.52
N TYR A 204 2.25 -4.48 18.44
CA TYR A 204 1.85 -3.66 19.59
C TYR A 204 1.41 -2.25 19.19
N LEU A 205 1.99 -1.66 18.14
CA LEU A 205 1.58 -0.35 17.62
C LEU A 205 0.17 -0.42 17.03
N HIS A 206 -0.14 -1.53 16.34
CA HIS A 206 -1.51 -1.79 15.89
C HIS A 206 -2.49 -1.90 17.05
N ALA A 207 -2.13 -2.66 18.09
CA ALA A 207 -2.97 -2.82 19.28
C ALA A 207 -3.16 -1.50 20.05
N GLU A 208 -2.12 -0.69 20.18
CA GLU A 208 -2.16 0.63 20.82
C GLU A 208 -3.06 1.60 20.06
N ALA A 209 -2.92 1.66 18.73
CA ALA A 209 -3.79 2.45 17.87
C ALA A 209 -5.26 2.02 18.08
N LEU A 210 -5.57 0.73 17.98
CA LEU A 210 -6.94 0.22 18.20
C LEU A 210 -7.53 0.59 19.57
N GLY A 211 -6.71 0.75 20.61
CA GLY A 211 -7.15 1.14 21.96
C GLY A 211 -7.38 2.65 22.15
N THR A 212 -6.79 3.50 21.31
CA THR A 212 -6.77 4.97 21.47
C THR A 212 -7.50 5.73 20.35
N GLY A 213 -7.67 5.10 19.18
CA GLY A 213 -8.41 5.58 18.02
C GLY A 213 -8.11 4.71 16.78
N VAL A 214 -9.13 4.34 15.99
CA VAL A 214 -8.92 3.40 14.87
C VAL A 214 -8.03 4.02 13.79
N GLU A 215 -6.80 3.52 13.69
CA GLU A 215 -5.88 3.80 12.58
C GLU A 215 -6.19 2.88 11.39
N TYR A 216 -6.21 3.43 10.18
CA TYR A 216 -6.60 2.67 8.99
C TYR A 216 -5.64 1.51 8.72
N LEU A 217 -4.33 1.71 8.94
CA LEU A 217 -3.34 0.63 8.76
C LEU A 217 -3.62 -0.56 9.69
N SER A 218 -4.09 -0.30 10.91
CA SER A 218 -4.44 -1.35 11.86
C SER A 218 -5.66 -2.15 11.41
N TYR A 219 -6.60 -1.51 10.71
CA TYR A 219 -7.71 -2.23 10.09
C TYR A 219 -7.23 -3.14 8.94
N VAL A 220 -6.30 -2.67 8.11
CA VAL A 220 -5.68 -3.51 7.07
C VAL A 220 -4.89 -4.66 7.68
N TRP A 221 -4.15 -4.43 8.77
CA TRP A 221 -3.45 -5.48 9.51
C TRP A 221 -4.40 -6.57 10.02
N VAL A 222 -5.55 -6.18 10.57
CA VAL A 222 -6.60 -7.13 10.99
C VAL A 222 -7.13 -7.91 9.79
N LEU A 223 -7.39 -7.26 8.65
CA LEU A 223 -7.84 -7.93 7.43
C LEU A 223 -6.81 -8.94 6.90
N LEU A 224 -5.51 -8.59 6.91
CA LEU A 224 -4.42 -9.50 6.57
C LEU A 224 -4.40 -10.72 7.49
N ALA A 225 -4.47 -10.51 8.81
CA ALA A 225 -4.50 -11.59 9.80
C ALA A 225 -5.71 -12.53 9.61
N PHE A 226 -6.91 -11.99 9.39
CA PHE A 226 -8.11 -12.78 9.12
C PHE A 226 -8.02 -13.58 7.81
N SER A 227 -7.26 -13.09 6.85
CA SER A 227 -7.07 -13.73 5.55
C SER A 227 -5.88 -14.71 5.55
N GLY A 228 -5.23 -14.94 6.71
CA GLY A 228 -4.10 -15.85 6.85
C GLY A 228 -2.81 -15.34 6.18
N MET A 229 -2.66 -14.02 6.07
CA MET A 229 -1.45 -13.38 5.56
C MET A 229 -0.44 -13.13 6.69
N ASP A 230 0.85 -13.03 6.36
CA ASP A 230 1.91 -12.87 7.36
C ASP A 230 1.82 -11.50 8.03
N THR A 231 1.79 -11.52 9.35
CA THR A 231 1.90 -10.32 10.18
C THR A 231 3.24 -10.28 10.92
N PHE A 232 3.69 -9.10 11.34
CA PHE A 232 4.99 -8.92 12.00
C PHE A 232 5.17 -9.82 13.23
N THR A 233 4.10 -10.10 13.96
CA THR A 233 4.09 -10.97 15.14
C THR A 233 4.43 -12.42 14.83
N GLU A 234 4.00 -12.94 13.67
CA GLU A 234 4.28 -14.32 13.23
C GLU A 234 5.71 -14.46 12.71
N ASN A 235 6.24 -13.40 12.09
CA ASN A 235 7.63 -13.33 11.63
C ASN A 235 8.67 -13.48 12.76
N LEU A 236 8.32 -13.07 13.99
CA LEU A 236 9.18 -13.25 15.18
C LEU A 236 9.08 -14.65 15.79
N GLN A 237 7.94 -15.32 15.68
CA GLN A 237 7.69 -16.61 16.33
C GLN A 237 8.09 -17.81 15.44
N GLY A 238 8.04 -17.66 14.11
CA GLY A 238 8.47 -18.69 13.15
C GLY A 238 9.97 -18.77 12.91
N ARG A 239 10.76 -17.77 13.34
CA ARG A 239 12.22 -17.72 13.18
C ARG A 239 12.95 -18.09 14.47
N GLY A 240 12.98 -19.37 14.79
CA GLY A 240 14.01 -19.91 15.68
C GLY A 240 15.39 -19.77 15.03
N GLY A 241 16.08 -18.65 15.29
CA GLY A 241 17.54 -18.55 15.16
C GLY A 241 18.15 -17.93 13.90
N GLN A 242 17.48 -17.02 13.19
CA GLN A 242 18.15 -16.18 12.18
C GLN A 242 18.12 -14.71 12.58
N SER A 243 19.30 -14.09 12.56
CA SER A 243 19.57 -12.72 12.97
C SER A 243 18.74 -11.67 12.20
N PHE A 244 18.61 -10.50 12.83
CA PHE A 244 17.80 -9.35 12.42
C PHE A 244 18.18 -8.75 11.04
N ASP A 245 19.27 -9.22 10.40
CA ASP A 245 19.77 -8.74 9.11
C ASP A 245 18.92 -9.16 7.89
N GLY A 246 17.95 -10.07 8.08
CA GLY A 246 17.16 -10.64 6.97
C GLY A 246 15.91 -9.85 6.55
N LEU A 247 15.68 -8.64 7.08
CA LEU A 247 14.55 -7.78 6.68
C LEU A 247 14.81 -7.03 5.38
N GLU A 248 16.07 -6.75 5.06
CA GLU A 248 16.50 -6.25 3.73
C GLU A 248 16.68 -7.38 2.72
N SER A 249 16.86 -8.63 3.17
CA SER A 249 17.18 -9.75 2.27
C SER A 249 15.99 -10.27 1.45
N CYS A 250 14.74 -9.95 1.82
CA CYS A 250 13.58 -10.33 0.98
C CYS A 250 13.57 -9.60 -0.37
N SER A 251 14.32 -8.49 -0.50
CA SER A 251 14.40 -7.67 -1.71
C SER A 251 15.53 -8.08 -2.67
N LEU A 252 16.39 -9.04 -2.31
CA LEU A 252 17.65 -9.31 -3.03
C LEU A 252 17.66 -10.60 -3.87
N GLU A 253 16.62 -11.43 -3.81
CA GLU A 253 16.55 -12.58 -4.71
C GLU A 253 15.94 -12.18 -6.06
N ARG A 254 16.82 -12.09 -7.06
CA ARG A 254 16.53 -11.89 -8.47
C ARG A 254 15.38 -12.81 -8.90
N MET A 255 14.34 -12.23 -9.50
CA MET A 255 13.24 -12.97 -10.12
C MET A 255 13.78 -14.11 -10.99
N PRO A 256 13.39 -15.39 -10.75
CA PRO A 256 13.67 -16.44 -11.72
C PRO A 256 12.84 -16.18 -12.99
N GLU A 257 13.42 -16.46 -14.16
CA GLU A 257 12.84 -16.23 -15.51
C GLU A 257 11.54 -17.01 -15.78
N ASN A 258 11.04 -17.74 -14.79
CA ASN A 258 10.06 -18.81 -14.92
C ASN A 258 8.59 -18.34 -14.83
N LEU A 259 8.32 -17.04 -14.77
CA LEU A 259 6.97 -16.51 -15.07
C LEU A 259 6.72 -16.39 -16.58
N GLN A 260 7.69 -16.81 -17.40
CA GLN A 260 7.47 -17.16 -18.80
C GLN A 260 7.33 -18.67 -18.90
N MET A 261 6.18 -19.12 -19.38
CA MET A 261 5.84 -20.50 -19.79
C MET A 261 5.50 -21.48 -18.66
N GLY A 262 4.20 -21.76 -18.55
CA GLY A 262 3.72 -22.96 -17.87
C GLY A 262 4.24 -24.24 -18.52
N LYS A 263 4.65 -25.18 -17.68
CA LYS A 263 4.39 -26.62 -17.81
C LYS A 263 4.79 -27.27 -16.49
N GLY A 264 3.84 -28.02 -15.91
CA GLY A 264 4.00 -28.65 -14.62
C GLY A 264 5.05 -29.75 -14.61
N GLN A 265 5.61 -29.99 -13.43
CA GLN A 265 6.11 -31.29 -12.99
C GLN A 265 5.98 -31.37 -11.47
N SER A 266 5.33 -32.44 -11.02
CA SER A 266 5.16 -32.79 -9.61
C SER A 266 6.44 -33.41 -9.05
N VAL A 267 6.90 -32.97 -7.88
CA VAL A 267 7.70 -33.81 -6.99
C VAL A 267 7.36 -33.52 -5.53
N GLY A 268 6.89 -34.56 -4.84
CA GLY A 268 7.36 -34.98 -3.51
C GLY A 268 7.13 -34.05 -2.33
N SER A 269 5.96 -34.25 -1.72
CA SER A 269 5.63 -33.91 -0.33
C SER A 269 6.67 -34.43 0.68
N ASP A 270 7.06 -33.59 1.64
CA ASP A 270 6.76 -33.87 3.04
C ASP A 270 7.02 -32.66 3.95
N LYS A 271 6.06 -32.47 4.88
CA LYS A 271 5.92 -31.41 5.91
C LYS A 271 5.16 -30.15 5.48
N PHE A 272 3.85 -30.27 5.24
CA PHE A 272 2.95 -29.12 5.25
C PHE A 272 1.56 -29.49 5.79
N TYR A 273 1.48 -29.70 7.11
CA TYR A 273 0.21 -29.72 7.85
C TYR A 273 0.09 -28.36 8.55
N GLY A 274 -0.65 -27.43 7.94
CA GLY A 274 -0.92 -26.11 8.55
C GLY A 274 -1.57 -25.10 7.61
N SER A 275 -1.18 -25.09 6.34
CA SER A 275 -1.65 -24.04 5.40
C SER A 275 -2.83 -24.43 4.51
N LEU A 276 -3.16 -25.72 4.39
CA LEU A 276 -4.31 -26.17 3.58
C LEU A 276 -5.66 -25.86 4.25
N GLU A 277 -5.72 -25.79 5.59
CA GLU A 277 -6.97 -25.47 6.31
C GLU A 277 -7.43 -24.02 6.06
N HIS A 278 -6.52 -23.10 5.68
CA HIS A 278 -6.86 -21.70 5.42
C HIS A 278 -7.55 -21.47 4.07
N LYS A 279 -7.28 -22.30 3.04
CA LYS A 279 -7.94 -22.19 1.72
C LYS A 279 -9.42 -22.60 1.81
N GLU A 280 -9.75 -23.63 2.59
CA GLU A 280 -11.15 -24.05 2.81
C GLU A 280 -11.87 -23.13 3.81
N ALA A 281 -11.17 -22.64 4.85
CA ALA A 281 -11.76 -21.74 5.85
C ALA A 281 -12.13 -20.34 5.31
N PHE A 282 -11.48 -19.87 4.24
CA PHE A 282 -11.80 -18.56 3.63
C PHE A 282 -13.18 -18.55 2.95
N SER A 283 -13.58 -19.67 2.33
CA SER A 283 -14.89 -19.82 1.67
C SER A 283 -16.05 -19.87 2.66
N GLU A 284 -15.82 -20.39 3.88
CA GLU A 284 -16.87 -20.65 4.87
C GLU A 284 -17.08 -19.53 5.91
N ARG A 285 -16.16 -18.56 6.04
CA ARG A 285 -16.21 -17.53 7.11
C ARG A 285 -16.80 -16.17 6.73
N LEU A 286 -17.27 -15.98 5.49
CA LEU A 286 -17.91 -14.73 5.09
C LEU A 286 -19.44 -14.80 5.27
N PRO A 287 -20.05 -13.99 6.15
CA PRO A 287 -21.51 -13.91 6.22
C PRO A 287 -22.05 -13.27 4.94
N ARG A 288 -22.81 -14.04 4.14
CA ARG A 288 -23.70 -13.50 3.12
C ARG A 288 -24.78 -12.68 3.82
N ARG A 289 -24.69 -11.36 3.82
CA ARG A 289 -25.85 -10.51 4.14
C ARG A 289 -26.73 -10.44 2.90
N GLU A 290 -27.77 -11.28 2.88
CA GLU A 290 -28.97 -11.00 2.09
C GLU A 290 -29.67 -9.79 2.73
N CYS A 291 -29.61 -8.63 2.08
CA CYS A 291 -30.43 -7.48 2.43
C CYS A 291 -31.88 -7.78 2.00
N GLN A 292 -32.71 -8.26 2.93
CA GLN A 292 -34.16 -8.16 2.79
C GLN A 292 -34.61 -6.78 3.29
N SER A 293 -35.36 -6.10 2.43
CA SER A 293 -35.93 -4.78 2.62
C SER A 293 -36.95 -4.71 3.77
N ALA A 294 -36.99 -3.53 4.36
CA ALA A 294 -37.89 -3.01 5.40
C ALA A 294 -39.32 -3.54 5.42
N ASP A 295 -39.87 -3.68 6.64
CA ASP A 295 -40.92 -2.78 7.14
C ASP A 295 -41.27 -3.15 8.59
N ASN A 296 -41.28 -2.16 9.49
CA ASN A 296 -42.31 -1.97 10.52
C ASN A 296 -41.93 -0.80 11.45
N ASP A 297 -42.77 0.22 11.41
CA ASP A 297 -42.87 1.37 12.29
C ASP A 297 -43.16 0.97 13.75
N GLU A 298 -42.46 1.57 14.73
CA GLU A 298 -43.01 2.16 15.97
C GLU A 298 -41.87 2.67 16.92
N PRO A 299 -42.14 3.66 17.79
CA PRO A 299 -41.16 4.67 18.19
C PRO A 299 -40.44 4.42 19.53
N PHE A 300 -39.30 5.10 19.62
CA PHE A 300 -38.44 5.29 20.78
C PHE A 300 -39.17 5.61 22.10
N GLN A 301 -38.87 4.84 23.16
CA GLN A 301 -39.00 5.30 24.55
C GLN A 301 -37.63 5.32 25.23
N LEU A 302 -37.24 6.52 25.70
CA LEU A 302 -35.98 6.83 26.36
C LEU A 302 -36.14 6.63 27.88
N GLU A 303 -35.52 5.60 28.44
CA GLU A 303 -35.51 5.41 29.90
C GLU A 303 -34.16 5.84 30.51
N ARG A 304 -34.13 7.07 31.02
CA ARG A 304 -33.01 7.64 31.79
C ARG A 304 -32.88 6.94 33.15
N LYS A 305 -31.85 6.12 33.36
CA LYS A 305 -31.42 5.69 34.71
C LYS A 305 -30.42 6.68 35.31
N ARG A 306 -30.92 7.55 36.20
CA ARG A 306 -30.15 8.25 37.25
C ARG A 306 -30.10 7.40 38.52
N ARG A 307 -28.92 7.04 39.02
CA ARG A 307 -28.63 6.77 40.45
C ARG A 307 -27.12 6.98 40.67
N ARG A 308 -26.67 8.02 41.38
CA ARG A 308 -26.71 8.35 42.83
C ARG A 308 -25.32 8.12 43.43
N THR A 309 -24.64 9.23 43.67
CA THR A 309 -23.52 9.39 44.61
C THR A 309 -23.94 8.97 46.02
N ARG A 310 -23.03 8.32 46.74
CA ARG A 310 -23.04 8.25 48.21
C ARG A 310 -21.64 8.56 48.71
N SER A 311 -21.55 9.64 49.47
CA SER A 311 -20.52 9.91 50.46
C SER A 311 -20.65 8.91 51.61
N PHE A 312 -19.52 8.43 52.12
CA PHE A 312 -19.06 8.67 53.49
C PHE A 312 -17.54 8.51 53.51
#